data_AF-A0ABD2LL60-F1
#
_entry.id   AF-A0ABD2LL60-F1
#
_cell.length_a   1.000
_cell.length_b   1.000
_cell.length_c   1.000
_cell.angle_alpha   90.00
_cell.angle_beta   90.00
_cell.angle_gamma   90.00
#
_symmetry.space_group_name_H-M   'P 1'
#
loop_
_entity.id
_entity.type
_entity.pdbx_description
1 polymer ?
#
loop_
_entity_poly.entity_id
_entity_poly.type
_entity_poly.pdbx_seq_one_letter_code
_entity_poly.pdbx_strand_id
1 'polypeptide(L)'
;MSKVAKLQQRLSAALNSKQFYEAHQILRTVHARLSAERRFTELLEQIQFTVLILCEAKEYTSAIDLAELYAETLKQSEATLNTENLQILLTMFSNLPSTFNSDSPSSDRRIPFLNKTLDWALKSAKGKPEMLRACALLQRKFGDVFFSEGQEEQAERYARSAEYLLDEADRIEGIPIGGEGSSGENLETDNADEAAQKIDSELELD
;
A
#
# COMPACT_ATOMS: atom_id res chain seq x y z
N MET A 1 21.19 24.78 -11.41
CA MET A 1 20.40 23.96 -10.47
C MET A 1 18.92 24.27 -10.67
N SER A 2 18.09 23.28 -11.00
CA SER A 2 16.65 23.48 -11.30
C SER A 2 15.86 23.94 -10.06
N LYS A 3 14.66 24.51 -10.27
CA LYS A 3 13.77 24.90 -9.15
C LYS A 3 13.39 23.70 -8.28
N VAL A 4 13.23 22.52 -8.88
CA VAL A 4 12.95 21.25 -8.18
C VAL A 4 14.14 20.81 -7.35
N ALA A 5 15.35 20.78 -7.92
CA ALA A 5 16.55 20.40 -7.19
C ALA A 5 16.81 21.27 -5.95
N LYS A 6 16.51 22.58 -6.03
CA LYS A 6 16.57 23.48 -4.86
C LYS A 6 15.54 23.13 -3.78
N LEU A 7 14.33 22.71 -4.15
CA LEU A 7 13.33 22.26 -3.18
C LEU A 7 13.72 20.94 -2.53
N GLN A 8 14.27 20.00 -3.29
CA GLN A 8 14.74 18.72 -2.77
C GLN A 8 15.91 18.92 -1.81
N GLN A 9 16.85 19.82 -2.14
CA GLN A 9 17.92 20.19 -1.21
C GLN A 9 17.38 20.80 0.09
N ARG A 10 16.35 21.66 0.00
CA ARG A 10 15.67 22.22 1.18
C ARG A 10 14.94 21.15 1.99
N LEU A 11 14.28 20.20 1.34
CA LEU A 11 13.63 19.06 1.99
C LEU A 11 14.64 18.26 2.80
N SER A 12 15.76 17.86 2.19
CA SER A 12 16.84 17.16 2.88
C SER A 12 17.40 17.97 4.06
N ALA A 13 17.60 19.28 3.89
CA ALA A 13 18.07 20.14 4.97
C ALA A 13 17.06 20.24 6.13
N ALA A 14 15.76 20.32 5.84
CA ALA A 14 14.70 20.35 6.84
C ALA A 14 14.61 19.02 7.61
N LEU A 15 14.67 17.89 6.91
CA LEU A 15 14.69 16.55 7.53
C LEU A 15 15.92 16.37 8.44
N ASN A 16 17.12 16.71 7.95
CA ASN A 16 18.35 16.62 8.73
C ASN A 16 18.34 17.54 9.97
N SER A 17 17.66 18.68 9.87
CA SER A 17 17.52 19.64 10.97
C SER A 17 16.31 19.33 11.88
N LYS A 18 15.63 18.21 11.67
CA LYS A 18 14.40 17.79 12.40
C LYS A 18 13.28 18.83 12.36
N GLN A 19 13.20 19.61 11.29
CA GLN A 19 12.13 20.58 11.05
C GLN A 19 10.99 19.88 10.30
N PHE A 20 10.32 18.93 10.97
CA PHE A 20 9.40 17.99 10.31
C PHE A 20 8.16 18.65 9.70
N TYR A 21 7.59 19.66 10.37
CA TYR A 21 6.50 20.45 9.78
C TYR A 21 6.91 21.14 8.47
N GLU A 22 8.09 21.77 8.46
CA GLU A 22 8.62 22.42 7.25
C GLU A 22 8.91 21.39 6.15
N ALA A 23 9.52 20.24 6.52
CA ALA A 23 9.77 19.15 5.59
C ALA A 23 8.47 18.64 4.95
N HIS A 24 7.41 18.45 5.74
CA HIS A 24 6.08 18.08 5.26
C HIS A 24 5.52 19.09 4.25
N GLN A 25 5.57 20.38 4.56
CA GLN A 25 5.07 21.43 3.65
C GLN A 25 5.91 21.54 2.36
N ILE A 26 7.23 21.39 2.47
CA ILE A 26 8.12 21.36 1.30
C ILE A 26 7.77 20.16 0.41
N LEU A 27 7.61 18.96 0.98
CA LEU A 27 7.31 17.77 0.20
C LEU A 27 5.95 17.89 -0.52
N ARG A 28 4.91 18.46 0.11
CA ARG A 28 3.65 18.75 -0.58
C ARG A 28 3.83 19.69 -1.79
N THR A 29 4.75 20.65 -1.69
CA THR A 29 5.10 21.54 -2.80
C THR A 29 5.91 20.81 -3.89
N VAL A 30 6.82 19.92 -3.50
CA VAL A 30 7.58 19.06 -4.42
C VAL A 30 6.62 18.14 -5.17
N HIS A 31 5.66 17.52 -4.48
CA HIS A 31 4.60 16.68 -5.05
C HIS A 31 3.86 17.41 -6.17
N ALA A 32 3.27 18.58 -5.88
CA ALA A 32 2.52 19.33 -6.88
C ALA A 32 3.37 19.66 -8.14
N ARG A 33 4.66 19.93 -7.98
CA ARG A 33 5.57 20.23 -9.09
C ARG A 33 5.96 18.99 -9.89
N LEU A 34 6.43 17.95 -9.21
CA LEU A 34 6.86 16.70 -9.87
C LEU A 34 5.69 15.99 -10.54
N SER A 35 4.49 16.02 -9.95
CA SER A 35 3.27 15.50 -10.58
C SER A 35 2.93 16.25 -11.86
N ALA A 36 3.04 17.59 -11.87
CA ALA A 36 2.83 18.39 -13.08
C ALA A 36 3.89 18.10 -14.17
N GLU A 37 5.12 17.76 -13.77
CA GLU A 37 6.19 17.31 -14.66
C GLU A 37 6.12 15.81 -15.01
N ARG A 38 5.12 15.07 -14.50
CA ARG A 38 4.95 13.61 -14.63
C ARG A 38 6.17 12.79 -14.19
N ARG A 39 6.96 13.31 -13.25
CA ARG A 39 8.15 12.66 -12.68
C ARG A 39 7.77 11.79 -11.49
N PHE A 40 6.95 10.77 -11.74
CA PHE A 40 6.31 9.99 -10.69
C PHE A 40 7.26 9.06 -9.93
N THR A 41 8.21 8.42 -10.60
CA THR A 41 9.18 7.51 -9.94
C THR A 41 9.96 8.23 -8.85
N GLU A 42 10.57 9.36 -9.20
CA GLU A 42 11.31 10.21 -8.25
C GLU A 42 10.40 10.73 -7.12
N LEU A 43 9.15 11.04 -7.43
CA LEU A 43 8.20 11.51 -6.43
C LEU A 43 7.83 10.40 -5.44
N LEU A 44 7.58 9.18 -5.91
CA LEU A 44 7.27 8.02 -5.05
C LEU A 44 8.43 7.72 -4.10
N GLU A 45 9.67 7.70 -4.61
CA GLU A 45 10.88 7.52 -3.78
C GLU A 45 10.99 8.59 -2.68
N GLN A 46 10.75 9.86 -3.03
CA GLN A 46 10.84 10.95 -2.07
C GLN A 46 9.74 10.91 -1.00
N ILE A 47 8.52 10.54 -1.39
CA ILE A 47 7.43 10.39 -0.43
C ILE A 47 7.72 9.23 0.51
N GLN A 48 8.08 8.06 -0.01
CA GLN A 48 8.39 6.89 0.82
C GLN A 48 9.48 7.21 1.84
N PHE A 49 10.61 7.74 1.38
CA PHE A 49 11.72 8.10 2.26
C PHE A 49 11.29 9.07 3.37
N THR A 50 10.49 10.07 3.02
CA THR A 50 10.03 11.09 3.98
C THR A 50 9.01 10.54 4.98
N VAL A 51 8.08 9.68 4.53
CA VAL A 51 7.09 9.03 5.41
C VAL A 51 7.81 8.23 6.50
N LEU A 52 8.80 7.41 6.14
CA LEU A 52 9.53 6.58 7.10
C LEU A 52 10.28 7.43 8.14
N ILE A 53 10.96 8.51 7.72
CA ILE A 53 11.60 9.44 8.67
C ILE A 53 10.59 10.07 9.62
N LEU A 54 9.40 10.44 9.14
CA LEU A 54 8.37 11.02 9.99
C LEU A 54 7.80 9.99 10.97
N CYS A 55 7.65 8.72 10.56
CA CYS A 55 7.28 7.63 11.47
C CYS A 55 8.31 7.45 12.58
N GLU A 56 9.61 7.42 12.24
CA GLU A 56 10.70 7.34 13.23
C GLU A 56 10.68 8.51 14.21
N ALA A 57 10.34 9.71 13.73
CA ALA A 57 10.19 10.92 14.53
C ALA A 57 8.88 10.99 15.32
N LYS A 58 7.96 10.03 15.14
CA LYS A 58 6.60 10.01 15.70
C LYS A 58 5.70 11.18 15.22
N GLU A 59 6.02 11.74 14.05
CA GLU A 59 5.25 12.79 13.39
C GLU A 59 4.11 12.18 12.55
N TYR A 60 3.28 11.35 13.19
CA TYR A 60 2.32 10.46 12.51
C TYR A 60 1.25 11.20 11.72
N THR A 61 0.83 12.39 12.15
CA THR A 61 -0.12 13.23 11.39
C THR A 61 0.43 13.56 10.00
N SER A 62 1.70 14.00 9.93
CA SER A 62 2.36 14.32 8.66
C SER A 62 2.71 13.05 7.88
N ALA A 63 3.09 11.97 8.56
CA ALA A 63 3.37 10.69 7.91
C ALA A 63 2.14 10.12 7.19
N ILE A 64 0.95 10.13 7.82
CA ILE A 64 -0.29 9.64 7.20
C ILE A 64 -0.70 10.49 6.01
N ASP A 65 -0.67 11.82 6.13
CA ASP A 65 -0.98 12.71 5.00
C ASP A 65 -0.07 12.43 3.79
N LEU A 66 1.21 12.17 4.03
CA LEU A 66 2.15 11.84 2.96
C LEU A 66 1.97 10.41 2.43
N ALA A 67 1.62 9.43 3.28
CA ALA A 67 1.28 8.07 2.85
C ALA A 67 0.02 8.06 1.96
N GLU A 68 -0.97 8.89 2.28
CA GLU A 68 -2.12 9.13 1.41
C GLU A 68 -1.70 9.70 0.05
N LEU A 69 -0.78 10.67 0.04
CA LEU A 69 -0.21 11.20 -1.21
C LEU A 69 0.58 10.15 -2.00
N TYR A 70 1.24 9.20 -1.34
CA TYR A 70 1.90 8.07 -2.01
C TYR A 70 0.88 7.24 -2.81
N ALA A 71 -0.21 6.81 -2.17
CA ALA A 71 -1.29 6.04 -2.81
C ALA A 71 -1.94 6.82 -3.97
N GLU A 72 -2.16 8.12 -3.80
CA GLU A 72 -2.65 8.99 -4.89
C GLU A 72 -1.65 9.08 -6.05
N THR A 73 -0.36 9.10 -5.76
CA THR A 73 0.70 9.20 -6.76
C THR A 73 0.81 7.90 -7.56
N LEU A 74 0.67 6.72 -6.92
CA LEU A 74 0.55 5.43 -7.60
C LEU A 74 -0.63 5.42 -8.59
N LYS A 75 -1.78 5.98 -8.18
CA LYS A 75 -2.95 6.11 -9.04
C LYS A 75 -2.73 7.08 -10.21
N GLN A 76 -2.05 8.20 -9.98
CA GLN A 76 -1.76 9.20 -11.01
C GLN A 76 -0.69 8.73 -12.01
N SER A 77 0.25 7.92 -11.57
CA SER A 77 1.33 7.37 -12.39
C SER A 77 0.91 6.18 -13.23
N GLU A 78 -0.30 5.66 -13.03
CA GLU A 78 -0.79 4.41 -13.63
C GLU A 78 0.13 3.22 -13.29
N ALA A 79 0.79 3.28 -12.12
CA ALA A 79 1.60 2.18 -11.63
C ALA A 79 0.75 0.92 -11.42
N THR A 80 1.29 -0.23 -11.83
CA THR A 80 0.68 -1.53 -11.60
C THR A 80 1.01 -2.04 -10.20
N LEU A 81 0.13 -2.85 -9.64
CA LEU A 81 0.41 -3.59 -8.43
C LEU A 81 1.52 -4.62 -8.71
N ASN A 82 2.59 -4.59 -7.92
CA ASN A 82 3.73 -5.50 -7.99
C ASN A 82 4.31 -5.69 -6.56
N THR A 83 5.25 -6.62 -6.39
CA THR A 83 5.87 -6.92 -5.09
C THR A 83 6.47 -5.68 -4.43
N GLU A 84 7.15 -4.83 -5.21
CA GLU A 84 7.83 -3.63 -4.70
C GLU A 84 6.84 -2.62 -4.11
N ASN A 85 5.83 -2.22 -4.88
CA ASN A 85 4.81 -1.29 -4.42
C ASN A 85 4.04 -1.85 -3.23
N LEU A 86 3.76 -3.16 -3.23
CA LEU A 86 3.11 -3.85 -2.11
C LEU A 86 3.96 -3.74 -0.84
N GLN A 87 5.25 -4.08 -0.91
CA GLN A 87 6.15 -4.02 0.24
C GLN A 87 6.29 -2.60 0.79
N ILE A 88 6.36 -1.60 -0.08
CA ILE A 88 6.44 -0.20 0.34
C ILE A 88 5.18 0.21 1.10
N LEU A 89 3.99 -0.14 0.59
CA LEU A 89 2.71 0.16 1.25
C LEU A 89 2.58 -0.55 2.61
N LEU A 90 3.00 -1.81 2.70
CA LEU A 90 3.00 -2.59 3.96
C LEU A 90 3.99 -2.03 4.97
N THR A 91 5.17 -1.62 4.51
CA THR A 91 6.18 -0.99 5.36
C THR A 91 5.64 0.32 5.94
N MET A 92 5.01 1.17 5.12
CA MET A 92 4.38 2.39 5.63
C MET A 92 3.27 2.07 6.63
N PHE A 93 2.38 1.13 6.30
CA PHE A 93 1.26 0.76 7.17
C PHE A 93 1.70 0.26 8.54
N SER A 94 2.70 -0.62 8.57
CA SER A 94 3.22 -1.23 9.81
C SER A 94 3.95 -0.21 10.71
N ASN A 95 4.46 0.88 10.14
CA ASN A 95 5.11 1.96 10.89
C ASN A 95 4.14 3.04 11.36
N LEU A 96 2.88 3.00 10.88
CA LEU A 96 1.84 3.93 11.27
C LEU A 96 0.99 3.32 12.38
N PRO A 97 0.83 3.99 13.53
CA PRO A 97 -0.04 3.50 14.58
C PRO A 97 -1.52 3.73 14.22
N SER A 98 -2.39 2.81 14.63
CA SER A 98 -3.85 2.94 14.48
C SER A 98 -4.39 4.20 15.16
N THR A 99 -3.84 4.58 16.31
CA THR A 99 -4.23 5.77 17.08
C THR A 99 -3.01 6.50 17.60
N PHE A 100 -3.08 7.82 17.68
CA PHE A 100 -2.04 8.67 18.25
C PHE A 100 -2.66 10.00 18.72
N ASN A 101 -1.89 10.86 19.41
CA ASN A 101 -2.32 12.21 19.80
C ASN A 101 -3.63 12.33 20.64
N SER A 102 -3.77 11.56 21.72
CA SER A 102 -4.96 11.60 22.61
C SER A 102 -6.30 11.43 21.90
N ASP A 103 -6.28 10.91 20.67
CA ASP A 103 -7.47 10.68 19.87
C ASP A 103 -8.40 9.68 20.58
N SER A 104 -9.70 9.81 20.29
CA SER A 104 -10.67 8.81 20.71
C SER A 104 -10.20 7.43 20.23
N PRO A 105 -10.17 6.41 21.09
CA PRO A 105 -9.75 5.05 20.72
C PRO A 105 -10.55 4.42 19.57
N SER A 106 -11.65 5.03 19.16
CA SER A 106 -12.64 4.49 18.24
C SER A 106 -12.40 4.80 16.74
N SER A 107 -11.38 5.57 16.36
CA SER A 107 -11.16 5.92 14.95
C SER A 107 -9.72 5.64 14.53
N ASP A 108 -9.51 4.54 13.81
CA ASP A 108 -8.20 4.26 13.20
C ASP A 108 -7.86 5.34 12.17
N ARG A 109 -6.74 6.04 12.39
CA ARG A 109 -6.30 7.18 11.60
C ARG A 109 -5.70 6.79 10.25
N ARG A 110 -5.39 5.53 10.03
CA ARG A 110 -4.82 4.96 8.79
C ARG A 110 -5.89 4.65 7.76
N ILE A 111 -7.16 4.65 8.14
CA ILE A 111 -8.30 4.33 7.26
C ILE A 111 -8.30 5.14 5.95
N PRO A 112 -8.05 6.47 5.93
CA PRO A 112 -7.95 7.22 4.67
C PRO A 112 -6.85 6.71 3.74
N PHE A 113 -5.67 6.40 4.28
CA PHE A 113 -4.55 5.81 3.54
C PHE A 113 -4.90 4.41 3.01
N LEU A 114 -5.49 3.55 3.85
CA LEU A 114 -5.92 2.20 3.45
C LEU A 114 -6.96 2.26 2.32
N ASN A 115 -7.96 3.14 2.43
CA ASN A 115 -8.99 3.28 1.41
C ASN A 115 -8.41 3.74 0.07
N LYS A 116 -7.49 4.72 0.06
CA LYS A 116 -6.82 5.18 -1.17
C LYS A 116 -5.96 4.09 -1.79
N THR A 117 -5.26 3.32 -0.96
CA THR A 117 -4.43 2.20 -1.40
C THR A 117 -5.27 1.09 -2.03
N LEU A 118 -6.35 0.68 -1.38
CA LEU A 118 -7.27 -0.33 -1.92
C LEU A 118 -7.99 0.14 -3.18
N ASP A 119 -8.42 1.40 -3.24
CA ASP A 119 -9.04 1.96 -4.45
C ASP A 119 -8.08 1.93 -5.65
N TRP A 120 -6.80 2.27 -5.44
CA TRP A 120 -5.76 2.12 -6.46
C TRP A 120 -5.58 0.65 -6.87
N ALA A 121 -5.38 -0.25 -5.91
CA ALA A 121 -5.11 -1.66 -6.17
C ALA A 121 -6.26 -2.33 -6.93
N LEU A 122 -7.50 -2.17 -6.45
CA LEU A 122 -8.70 -2.75 -7.06
C LEU A 122 -8.97 -2.19 -8.46
N LYS A 123 -8.72 -0.90 -8.69
CA LYS A 123 -8.87 -0.30 -10.02
C LYS A 123 -7.89 -0.91 -11.02
N SER A 124 -6.67 -1.24 -10.58
CA SER A 124 -5.66 -1.93 -11.39
C SER A 124 -6.00 -3.41 -11.65
N ALA A 125 -6.84 -4.01 -10.80
CA ALA A 125 -7.16 -5.44 -10.81
C ALA A 125 -8.42 -5.85 -11.58
N LYS A 126 -9.23 -4.89 -12.06
CA LYS A 126 -10.52 -5.20 -12.69
C LYS A 126 -10.38 -6.18 -13.88
N GLY A 127 -11.02 -7.34 -13.76
CA GLY A 127 -11.06 -8.37 -14.81
C GLY A 127 -9.74 -9.12 -14.99
N LYS A 128 -8.82 -9.01 -14.03
CA LYS A 128 -7.48 -9.59 -14.07
C LYS A 128 -7.28 -10.48 -12.83
N PRO A 129 -7.51 -11.80 -12.95
CA PRO A 129 -7.40 -12.75 -11.84
C PRO A 129 -6.10 -12.62 -11.06
N GLU A 130 -4.97 -12.47 -11.76
CA GLU A 130 -3.64 -12.33 -11.18
C GLU A 130 -3.51 -11.08 -10.29
N MET A 131 -4.16 -9.98 -10.70
CA MET A 131 -4.15 -8.74 -9.94
C MET A 131 -5.16 -8.77 -8.79
N LEU A 132 -6.28 -9.51 -8.93
CA LEU A 132 -7.22 -9.75 -7.83
C LEU A 132 -6.55 -10.57 -6.71
N ARG A 133 -5.76 -11.60 -7.06
CA ARG A 133 -4.93 -12.36 -6.10
C ARG A 133 -3.91 -11.48 -5.40
N ALA A 134 -3.24 -10.58 -6.13
CA ALA A 134 -2.33 -9.61 -5.51
C ALA A 134 -3.07 -8.62 -4.56
N CYS A 135 -4.30 -8.20 -4.91
CA CYS A 135 -5.14 -7.40 -4.00
C CYS A 135 -5.58 -8.18 -2.76
N ALA A 136 -5.91 -9.47 -2.91
CA ALA A 136 -6.21 -10.35 -1.78
C ALA A 136 -5.00 -10.46 -0.84
N LEU A 137 -3.80 -10.64 -1.38
CA LEU A 137 -2.56 -10.66 -0.59
C LEU A 137 -2.35 -9.37 0.18
N LEU A 138 -2.53 -8.21 -0.47
CA LEU A 138 -2.47 -6.91 0.20
C LEU A 138 -3.45 -6.82 1.38
N GLN A 139 -4.70 -7.26 1.18
CA GLN A 139 -5.71 -7.26 2.22
C GLN A 139 -5.39 -8.23 3.35
N ARG A 140 -4.88 -9.42 3.07
CA ARG A 140 -4.41 -10.36 4.10
C ARG A 140 -3.31 -9.76 4.94
N LYS A 141 -2.29 -9.16 4.32
CA LYS A 141 -1.18 -8.52 5.04
C LYS A 141 -1.63 -7.31 5.87
N PHE A 142 -2.62 -6.53 5.40
CA PHE A 142 -3.26 -5.52 6.26
C PHE A 142 -3.99 -6.17 7.45
N GLY A 143 -4.70 -7.26 7.21
CA GLY A 143 -5.35 -8.05 8.26
C GLY A 143 -4.37 -8.56 9.31
N ASP A 144 -3.20 -9.06 8.89
CA ASP A 144 -2.14 -9.56 9.79
C ASP A 144 -1.63 -8.45 10.73
N VAL A 145 -1.42 -7.24 10.20
CA VAL A 145 -1.03 -6.09 11.02
C VAL A 145 -2.13 -5.75 12.03
N PHE A 146 -3.41 -5.68 11.60
CA PHE A 146 -4.53 -5.46 12.51
C PHE A 146 -4.63 -6.54 13.59
N PHE A 147 -4.41 -7.80 13.23
CA PHE A 147 -4.41 -8.93 14.17
C PHE A 147 -3.29 -8.79 15.21
N SER A 148 -2.08 -8.43 14.77
CA SER A 148 -0.94 -8.18 15.66
C SER A 148 -1.17 -7.03 16.65
N GLU A 149 -2.04 -6.08 16.30
CA GLU A 149 -2.45 -4.96 17.14
C GLU A 149 -3.65 -5.29 18.05
N GLY A 150 -4.16 -6.52 18.00
CA GLY A 150 -5.35 -6.95 18.75
C GLY A 150 -6.67 -6.42 18.18
N GLN A 151 -6.68 -5.89 16.96
CA GLN A 151 -7.88 -5.41 16.28
C GLN A 151 -8.54 -6.53 15.48
N GLU A 152 -9.03 -7.56 16.18
CA GLU A 152 -9.56 -8.80 15.59
C GLU A 152 -10.72 -8.56 14.60
N GLU A 153 -11.64 -7.63 14.91
CA GLU A 153 -12.77 -7.32 14.03
C GLU A 153 -12.29 -6.73 12.68
N GLN A 154 -11.30 -5.84 12.71
CA GLN A 154 -10.70 -5.31 11.49
C GLN A 154 -9.94 -6.41 10.76
N ALA A 155 -9.13 -7.20 11.45
CA ALA A 155 -8.39 -8.30 10.85
C ALA A 155 -9.31 -9.27 10.09
N GLU A 156 -10.41 -9.71 10.72
CA GLU A 156 -11.40 -10.59 10.11
C GLU A 156 -12.09 -9.95 8.89
N ARG A 157 -12.42 -8.65 8.97
CA ARG A 157 -12.99 -7.93 7.83
C ARG A 157 -12.06 -7.93 6.63
N TYR A 158 -10.76 -7.71 6.84
CA TYR A 158 -9.77 -7.75 5.76
C TYR A 158 -9.56 -9.17 5.22
N ALA A 159 -9.57 -10.19 6.08
CA ALA A 159 -9.46 -11.59 5.68
C ALA A 159 -10.63 -12.04 4.79
N ARG A 160 -11.89 -11.78 5.20
CA ARG A 160 -13.08 -12.09 4.40
C ARG A 160 -13.11 -11.36 3.06
N SER A 161 -12.66 -10.10 3.05
CA SER A 161 -12.56 -9.33 1.81
C SER A 161 -11.50 -9.94 0.87
N ALA A 162 -10.40 -10.46 1.41
CA ALA A 162 -9.40 -11.15 0.61
C ALA A 162 -9.93 -12.46 0.02
N GLU A 163 -10.65 -13.27 0.80
CA GLU A 163 -11.33 -14.49 0.32
C GLU A 163 -12.28 -14.19 -0.84
N TYR A 164 -13.10 -13.14 -0.72
CA TYR A 164 -13.98 -12.71 -1.80
C TYR A 164 -13.22 -12.39 -3.10
N LEU A 165 -12.05 -11.77 -3.01
CA LEU A 165 -11.23 -11.44 -4.19
C LEU A 165 -10.61 -12.69 -4.82
N LEU A 166 -10.26 -13.70 -4.02
CA LEU A 166 -9.79 -15.00 -4.51
C LEU A 166 -10.92 -15.74 -5.24
N ASP A 167 -12.10 -15.83 -4.64
CA ASP A 167 -13.28 -16.44 -5.27
C ASP A 167 -13.65 -15.77 -6.60
N GLU A 168 -13.54 -14.45 -6.69
CA GLU A 168 -13.78 -13.71 -7.92
C GLU A 168 -12.71 -13.98 -8.98
N ALA A 169 -11.43 -14.11 -8.58
CA ALA A 169 -10.36 -14.49 -9.49
C ALA A 169 -10.59 -15.88 -10.09
N ASP A 170 -10.94 -16.85 -9.23
CA ASP A 170 -11.23 -18.23 -9.64
C ASP A 170 -12.46 -18.29 -10.56
N ARG A 171 -13.50 -17.49 -10.28
CA ARG A 171 -14.67 -17.36 -11.16
C ARG A 171 -14.30 -16.88 -12.56
N ILE A 172 -13.44 -15.87 -12.66
CA ILE A 172 -13.02 -15.31 -13.96
C ILE A 172 -12.24 -16.35 -14.76
N GLU A 173 -11.45 -17.20 -14.10
CA GLU A 173 -10.69 -18.28 -14.74
C GLU A 173 -11.52 -19.54 -15.00
N GLY A 174 -12.76 -19.61 -14.52
CA GLY A 174 -13.62 -20.78 -14.66
C GLY A 174 -13.23 -21.94 -13.73
N ILE A 175 -12.46 -21.66 -12.68
CA ILE A 175 -12.11 -22.62 -11.64
C ILE A 175 -13.35 -22.83 -10.75
N PRO A 176 -13.76 -24.08 -10.47
CA PRO A 176 -14.88 -24.35 -9.58
C PRO A 176 -14.58 -23.78 -8.18
N ILE A 177 -15.38 -22.80 -7.75
CA ILE A 177 -15.32 -22.30 -6.37
C ILE A 177 -15.75 -23.44 -5.44
N GLY A 178 -14.85 -23.84 -4.54
CA GLY A 178 -14.98 -25.04 -3.72
C GLY A 178 -16.24 -25.06 -2.85
N GLY A 179 -17.27 -25.74 -3.33
CA GLY A 179 -18.19 -26.51 -2.49
C GLY A 179 -17.67 -27.94 -2.37
N GLU A 180 -17.73 -28.51 -1.17
CA GLU A 180 -17.23 -29.85 -0.84
C GLU A 180 -17.58 -30.92 -1.90
N GLY A 181 -16.56 -31.60 -2.43
CA GLY A 181 -16.64 -32.95 -3.00
C GLY A 181 -16.94 -33.06 -4.50
N SER A 182 -15.91 -33.32 -5.31
CA SER A 182 -15.85 -34.49 -6.21
C SER A 182 -14.61 -34.42 -7.11
N SER A 183 -13.71 -35.37 -6.89
CA SER A 183 -12.94 -36.15 -7.88
C SER A 183 -12.84 -35.62 -9.31
N GLY A 184 -11.60 -35.40 -9.75
CA GLY A 184 -11.15 -35.85 -11.07
C GLY A 184 -10.71 -34.75 -12.04
N GLU A 185 -9.44 -34.89 -12.42
CA GLU A 185 -8.82 -34.50 -13.68
C GLU A 185 -8.04 -33.18 -13.75
N ASN A 186 -6.77 -33.38 -14.11
CA ASN A 186 -5.70 -32.41 -14.29
C ASN A 186 -6.06 -31.36 -15.35
N LEU A 187 -5.82 -30.09 -15.01
CA LEU A 187 -5.54 -29.05 -15.99
C LEU A 187 -4.36 -28.24 -15.46
N GLU A 188 -3.24 -28.31 -16.18
CA GLU A 188 -2.02 -27.54 -15.96
C GLU A 188 -2.34 -26.04 -15.97
N THR A 189 -2.18 -25.38 -14.83
CA THR A 189 -2.26 -23.91 -14.66
C THR A 189 -0.94 -23.40 -14.06
N ASP A 190 0.17 -23.57 -14.78
CA ASP A 190 1.52 -23.32 -14.24
C ASP A 190 1.93 -21.84 -14.18
N ASN A 191 1.24 -20.90 -14.83
CA ASN A 191 1.71 -19.50 -14.92
C ASN A 191 1.03 -18.49 -13.98
N ALA A 192 -0.19 -18.76 -13.51
CA ALA A 192 -0.98 -17.78 -12.73
C ALA A 192 -0.78 -17.92 -11.22
N ASP A 193 -0.60 -19.16 -10.77
CA ASP A 193 -0.23 -19.49 -9.39
C ASP A 193 1.21 -19.02 -9.12
N GLU A 194 2.09 -19.09 -10.12
CA GLU A 194 3.48 -18.65 -10.03
C GLU A 194 3.61 -17.13 -9.75
N ALA A 195 2.71 -16.27 -10.25
CA ALA A 195 2.79 -14.83 -9.98
C ALA A 195 2.38 -14.48 -8.54
N ALA A 196 1.32 -15.09 -8.01
CA ALA A 196 0.89 -14.89 -6.63
C ALA A 196 1.85 -15.57 -5.65
N GLN A 197 2.31 -16.79 -5.96
CA GLN A 197 3.32 -17.51 -5.19
C GLN A 197 4.70 -16.83 -5.27
N LYS A 198 5.06 -16.22 -6.40
CA LYS A 198 6.30 -15.44 -6.51
C LYS A 198 6.25 -14.19 -5.66
N ILE A 199 5.12 -13.47 -5.65
CA ILE A 199 4.95 -12.34 -4.73
C ILE A 199 5.02 -12.89 -3.30
N ASP A 200 4.23 -13.90 -2.92
CA ASP A 200 4.20 -14.42 -1.54
C ASP A 200 5.57 -14.95 -1.07
N SER A 201 6.28 -15.73 -1.90
CA SER A 201 7.63 -16.23 -1.61
C SER A 201 8.72 -15.15 -1.60
N GLU A 202 8.58 -14.08 -2.39
CA GLU A 202 9.45 -12.88 -2.29
C GLU A 202 9.20 -12.08 -1.01
N LEU A 203 8.03 -12.23 -0.35
CA LEU A 203 7.71 -11.57 0.92
C LEU A 203 8.10 -12.39 2.16
N GLU A 204 8.29 -13.71 2.04
CA GLU A 204 8.65 -14.60 3.17
C GLU A 204 10.17 -14.69 3.45
N LEU A 205 10.99 -13.95 2.70
CA LEU A 205 12.44 -13.85 2.91
C LEU A 205 12.79 -12.57 3.68
N ASP A 206 12.52 -12.56 4.99
CA ASP A 206 13.25 -11.77 6.01
C ASP A 206 12.95 -12.28 7.43
#